data_AF-A0A9J7A2N3-F1
#
_entry.id   AF-A0A9J7A2N3-F1
#
_cell.length_a   1.000
_cell.length_b   1.000
_cell.length_c   1.000
_cell.angle_alpha   90.00
_cell.angle_beta   90.00
_cell.angle_gamma   90.00
#
_symmetry.space_group_name_H-M   'P 1'
#
loop_
_entity.id
_entity.type
_entity.pdbx_description
1 polymer ?
#
loop_
_entity_poly.entity_id
_entity_poly.type
_entity_poly.pdbx_seq_one_letter_code
_entity_poly.pdbx_strand_id
1 'polypeptide(L)'
;MNRRLLLVTSLFLSSLLSGCGIIECQICGGYDASTANASATASASATASTKAQSTTTLYPAPVTITAVGYGALDPALAGNPPQQELMALRASEVEAYRTLAERVRGVEITADTRVADFLTEHDRIYALVDTFVLVKSRVISQGINRKGYYETTVALSLDTDFYRDPIGAMQSDIENSGTAYHKAAPKAEQPRTASVTAKHFDIGTYAQLSNR
;
A
#
# COMPACT_ATOMS: atom_id res chain seq x y z
N MET A 1 45.45 -18.32 -39.95
CA MET A 1 44.50 -17.27 -40.36
C MET A 1 44.28 -16.31 -39.19
N ASN A 2 45.37 -15.72 -38.65
CA ASN A 2 45.39 -15.15 -37.28
C ASN A 2 45.98 -13.72 -37.27
N ARG A 3 45.72 -12.92 -38.31
CA ARG A 3 46.18 -11.52 -38.40
C ARG A 3 45.05 -10.49 -38.23
N ARG A 4 43.78 -10.92 -38.34
CA ARG A 4 42.62 -10.02 -38.20
C ARG A 4 42.10 -9.90 -36.75
N LEU A 5 42.39 -10.89 -35.89
CA LEU A 5 41.94 -10.87 -34.50
C LEU A 5 42.80 -9.96 -33.60
N LEU A 6 44.06 -9.72 -33.97
CA LEU A 6 45.00 -8.89 -33.20
C LEU A 6 44.82 -7.37 -33.46
N LEU A 7 44.16 -6.99 -34.56
CA LEU A 7 43.91 -5.58 -34.91
C LEU A 7 42.63 -5.01 -34.27
N VAL A 8 41.70 -5.87 -33.84
CA VAL A 8 40.41 -5.43 -33.26
C VAL A 8 40.52 -5.18 -31.76
N THR A 9 41.44 -5.86 -31.07
CA THR A 9 41.63 -5.70 -29.62
C THR A 9 42.42 -4.45 -29.24
N SER A 10 43.17 -3.84 -30.16
CA SER A 10 43.87 -2.57 -29.92
C SER A 10 42.96 -1.34 -29.99
N LEU A 11 41.80 -1.43 -30.65
CA LEU A 11 40.88 -0.29 -30.78
C LEU A 11 39.96 -0.12 -29.56
N PHE A 12 39.78 -1.17 -28.76
CA PHE A 12 38.87 -1.18 -27.60
C PHE A 12 39.53 -0.80 -26.27
N LEU A 13 40.87 -0.73 -26.20
CA LEU A 13 41.57 -0.44 -24.95
C LEU A 13 41.96 1.05 -24.78
N SER A 14 41.76 1.89 -25.79
CA SER A 14 42.14 3.31 -25.77
C SER A 14 41.03 4.28 -25.32
N SER A 15 39.82 3.80 -25.00
CA SER A 15 38.70 4.67 -24.58
C SER A 15 38.47 4.76 -23.06
N LEU A 16 39.35 4.19 -22.24
CA LEU A 16 39.23 4.20 -20.77
C LEU A 16 40.22 5.14 -20.07
N LEU A 17 40.95 5.98 -20.82
CA LEU A 17 41.94 6.90 -20.24
C LEU A 17 41.95 8.28 -20.91
N SER A 18 40.84 9.02 -20.84
CA SER A 18 40.88 10.49 -20.93
C SER A 18 39.57 11.09 -20.42
N GLY A 19 39.64 11.84 -19.31
CA GLY A 19 38.50 12.55 -18.76
C GLY A 19 38.73 13.09 -17.35
N CYS A 20 39.88 13.73 -17.11
CA CYS A 20 39.99 14.69 -16.00
C CYS A 20 39.57 16.05 -16.56
N GLY A 21 38.49 16.62 -16.02
CA GLY A 21 37.96 17.92 -16.41
C GLY A 21 37.60 18.71 -15.16
N ILE A 22 38.50 19.60 -14.79
CA ILE A 22 38.37 20.64 -13.76
C ILE A 22 37.14 21.49 -14.09
N ILE A 23 36.18 21.59 -13.17
CA ILE A 23 35.17 22.66 -13.17
C ILE A 23 35.40 23.48 -11.92
N GLU A 24 36.00 24.65 -12.17
CA GLU A 24 36.13 25.78 -11.27
C GLU A 24 34.73 26.38 -11.05
N CYS A 25 34.18 26.20 -9.85
CA CYS A 25 32.95 26.88 -9.44
C CYS A 25 33.32 28.31 -9.01
N GLN A 26 33.45 29.19 -9.99
CA GLN A 26 33.48 30.63 -9.76
C GLN A 26 32.06 31.18 -9.89
N ILE A 27 31.22 30.90 -8.89
CA ILE A 27 30.03 31.70 -8.57
C ILE A 27 30.03 31.94 -7.06
N CYS A 28 30.90 32.85 -6.63
CA CYS A 28 30.75 33.64 -5.43
C CYS A 28 30.41 35.06 -5.90
N GLY A 29 29.14 35.44 -5.83
CA GLY A 29 28.67 36.81 -5.97
C GLY A 29 28.11 37.25 -4.62
N GLY A 30 28.72 38.28 -4.05
CA GLY A 30 28.68 38.64 -2.63
C GLY A 30 27.31 38.84 -1.99
N TYR A 31 27.21 38.38 -0.73
CA TYR A 31 26.36 38.98 0.28
C TYR A 31 27.14 40.15 0.89
N ASP A 32 26.78 41.39 0.54
CA ASP A 32 27.29 42.55 1.23
C ASP A 32 26.61 42.67 2.60
N ALA A 33 27.45 42.68 3.62
CA ALA A 33 27.11 43.16 4.94
C ALA A 33 27.07 44.69 4.92
N SER A 34 25.92 45.28 5.23
CA SER A 34 25.84 46.67 5.69
C SER A 34 25.18 46.72 7.06
N THR A 35 26.03 46.72 8.07
CA THR A 35 25.79 47.35 9.37
C THR A 35 25.40 48.81 9.16
N ALA A 36 24.24 49.22 9.64
CA ALA A 36 23.94 50.62 9.93
C ALA A 36 23.06 50.72 11.18
N ASN A 37 23.41 51.68 12.01
CA ASN A 37 23.09 51.84 13.41
C ASN A 37 21.71 52.49 13.67
N ALA A 38 21.20 52.16 14.85
CA ALA A 38 20.65 53.07 15.87
C ALA A 38 19.38 53.92 15.58
N SER A 39 18.37 53.58 16.38
CA SER A 39 17.53 54.46 17.22
C SER A 39 16.87 55.69 16.60
N ALA A 40 15.53 55.67 16.55
CA ALA A 40 14.75 56.80 17.05
C ALA A 40 13.35 56.35 17.48
N THR A 41 13.05 56.77 18.71
CA THR A 41 11.80 56.76 19.45
C THR A 41 10.71 57.53 18.71
N ALA A 42 9.53 56.94 18.52
CA ALA A 42 8.28 57.68 18.38
C ALA A 42 7.10 56.81 18.79
N SER A 43 6.56 57.14 19.95
CA SER A 43 5.29 56.69 20.50
C SER A 43 4.15 57.16 19.60
N ALA A 44 3.36 56.23 19.08
CA ALA A 44 2.01 56.51 18.63
C ALA A 44 1.13 55.32 19.01
N SER A 45 0.30 55.55 20.01
CA SER A 45 -0.80 54.69 20.44
C SER A 45 -1.79 54.51 19.31
N ALA A 46 -1.77 53.35 18.67
CA ALA A 46 -2.90 52.82 17.93
C ALA A 46 -3.37 51.56 18.66
N THR A 47 -4.52 51.69 19.32
CA THR A 47 -5.31 50.59 19.86
C THR A 47 -5.75 49.69 18.71
N ALA A 48 -4.88 48.79 18.28
CA ALA A 48 -5.22 47.69 17.39
C ALA A 48 -5.60 46.50 18.26
N SER A 49 -6.91 46.29 18.35
CA SER A 49 -7.57 45.10 18.89
C SER A 49 -6.84 43.84 18.42
N THR A 50 -5.99 43.29 19.29
CA THR A 50 -5.47 41.93 19.19
C THR A 50 -6.61 40.99 19.53
N LYS A 51 -7.52 40.81 18.57
CA LYS A 51 -8.29 39.57 18.51
C LYS A 51 -7.27 38.48 18.28
N ALA A 52 -6.94 37.76 19.35
CA ALA A 52 -6.22 36.51 19.28
C ALA A 52 -6.99 35.60 18.30
N GLN A 53 -6.55 35.60 17.05
CA GLN A 53 -7.09 34.76 16.01
C GLN A 53 -6.41 33.41 16.25
N SER A 54 -7.02 32.64 17.15
CA SER A 54 -6.74 31.23 17.35
C SER A 54 -6.82 30.58 15.97
N THR A 55 -5.67 30.27 15.38
CA THR A 55 -5.58 29.34 14.26
C THR A 55 -5.87 27.96 14.83
N THR A 56 -7.15 27.68 15.06
CA THR A 56 -7.62 26.32 15.26
C THR A 56 -7.41 25.62 13.94
N THR A 57 -6.30 24.89 13.82
CA THR A 57 -6.06 23.95 12.74
C THR A 57 -7.21 22.94 12.78
N LEU A 58 -8.23 23.21 11.97
CA LEU A 58 -9.40 22.35 11.78
C LEU A 58 -8.93 21.16 10.97
N TYR A 59 -8.32 20.18 11.65
CA TYR A 59 -8.04 18.89 11.01
C TYR A 59 -9.37 18.24 10.66
N PRO A 60 -9.57 17.77 9.41
CA PRO A 60 -10.77 17.05 9.06
C PRO A 60 -10.87 15.80 9.95
N ALA A 61 -12.08 15.49 10.39
CA ALA A 61 -12.36 14.22 11.06
C ALA A 61 -11.93 13.05 10.14
N PRO A 62 -11.44 11.94 10.70
CA PRO A 62 -11.00 10.80 9.89
C PRO A 62 -12.14 10.33 8.99
N VAL A 63 -11.85 10.19 7.70
CA VAL A 63 -12.83 9.78 6.69
C VAL A 63 -12.74 8.27 6.53
N THR A 64 -13.89 7.60 6.53
CA THR A 64 -13.96 6.17 6.26
C THR A 64 -14.61 5.93 4.90
N ILE A 65 -13.88 5.24 4.03
CA ILE A 65 -14.39 4.82 2.72
C ILE A 65 -14.86 3.38 2.86
N THR A 66 -16.13 3.14 2.55
CA THR A 66 -16.71 1.79 2.58
C THR A 66 -16.98 1.28 1.17
N ALA A 67 -16.81 -0.04 1.02
CA ALA A 67 -17.16 -0.77 -0.19
C ALA A 67 -17.78 -2.12 0.18
N VAL A 68 -18.63 -2.62 -0.71
CA VAL A 68 -19.35 -3.88 -0.56
C VAL A 68 -18.97 -4.79 -1.73
N GLY A 69 -18.75 -6.07 -1.44
CA GLY A 69 -18.56 -7.12 -2.44
C GLY A 69 -19.52 -8.28 -2.21
N TYR A 70 -19.81 -9.02 -3.27
CA TYR A 70 -20.83 -10.05 -3.32
C TYR A 70 -20.26 -11.40 -3.74
N GLY A 71 -20.84 -12.46 -3.21
CA GLY A 71 -20.44 -13.83 -3.49
C GLY A 71 -21.63 -14.70 -3.74
N ALA A 72 -21.78 -15.18 -4.98
CA ALA A 72 -22.84 -16.12 -5.33
C ALA A 72 -22.44 -17.56 -4.94
N LEU A 73 -23.42 -18.34 -4.51
CA LEU A 73 -23.28 -19.77 -4.31
C LEU A 73 -23.18 -20.47 -5.67
N ASP A 74 -22.16 -21.31 -5.86
CA ASP A 74 -21.97 -22.04 -7.12
C ASP A 74 -22.88 -23.28 -7.17
N PRO A 75 -23.85 -23.36 -8.10
CA PRO A 75 -24.76 -24.50 -8.19
C PRO A 75 -24.04 -25.84 -8.43
N ALA A 76 -22.84 -25.86 -8.99
CA ALA A 76 -22.05 -27.08 -9.19
C ALA A 76 -21.61 -27.73 -7.86
N LEU A 77 -21.52 -26.93 -6.79
CA LEU A 77 -21.09 -27.35 -5.46
C LEU A 77 -22.27 -27.61 -4.50
N ALA A 78 -23.50 -27.71 -5.02
CA ALA A 78 -24.70 -27.95 -4.19
C ALA A 78 -24.63 -29.24 -3.34
N GLY A 79 -23.81 -30.23 -3.75
CA GLY A 79 -23.56 -31.45 -2.98
C GLY A 79 -22.58 -31.28 -1.80
N ASN A 80 -21.88 -30.16 -1.71
CA ASN A 80 -20.92 -29.85 -0.64
C ASN A 80 -21.14 -28.43 -0.08
N PRO A 81 -22.14 -28.25 0.80
CA PRO A 81 -22.53 -26.93 1.29
C PRO A 81 -21.40 -26.13 1.98
N PRO A 82 -20.56 -26.73 2.85
CA PRO A 82 -19.42 -26.02 3.45
C PRO A 82 -18.43 -25.47 2.42
N GLN A 83 -18.12 -26.24 1.37
CA GLN A 83 -17.19 -25.80 0.33
C GLN A 83 -17.80 -24.66 -0.49
N GLN A 84 -19.08 -24.77 -0.83
CA GLN A 84 -19.84 -23.76 -1.57
C GLN A 84 -19.88 -22.43 -0.81
N GLU A 85 -20.18 -22.48 0.49
CA GLU A 85 -20.21 -21.32 1.39
C GLU A 85 -18.83 -20.65 1.48
N LEU A 86 -17.76 -21.41 1.73
CA LEU A 86 -16.40 -20.86 1.81
C LEU A 86 -15.95 -20.22 0.50
N MET A 87 -16.35 -20.78 -0.65
CA MET A 87 -16.05 -20.18 -1.95
C MET A 87 -16.81 -18.88 -2.16
N ALA A 88 -18.11 -18.84 -1.86
CA ALA A 88 -18.93 -17.64 -1.98
C ALA A 88 -18.44 -16.53 -1.04
N LEU A 89 -18.12 -16.87 0.22
CA LEU A 89 -17.57 -15.91 1.18
C LEU A 89 -16.26 -15.28 0.66
N ARG A 90 -15.31 -16.11 0.20
CA ARG A 90 -14.04 -15.63 -0.38
C ARG A 90 -14.23 -14.77 -1.62
N ALA A 91 -15.15 -15.15 -2.50
CA ALA A 91 -15.50 -14.36 -3.68
C ALA A 91 -16.01 -12.97 -3.28
N SER A 92 -16.90 -12.91 -2.28
CA SER A 92 -17.43 -11.65 -1.75
C SER A 92 -16.36 -10.76 -1.14
N GLU A 93 -15.38 -11.34 -0.48
CA GLU A 93 -14.28 -10.62 0.14
C GLU A 93 -13.34 -10.02 -0.91
N VAL A 94 -12.90 -10.82 -1.89
CA VAL A 94 -12.03 -10.34 -2.98
C VAL A 94 -12.72 -9.25 -3.80
N GLU A 95 -14.02 -9.40 -4.09
CA GLU A 95 -14.77 -8.35 -4.79
C GLU A 95 -14.87 -7.08 -3.96
N ALA A 96 -15.06 -7.17 -2.64
CA ALA A 96 -15.15 -6.00 -1.78
C ALA A 96 -13.85 -5.18 -1.80
N TYR A 97 -12.70 -5.85 -1.73
CA TYR A 97 -11.39 -5.19 -1.85
C TYR A 97 -11.18 -4.57 -3.23
N ARG A 98 -11.62 -5.23 -4.31
CA ARG A 98 -11.53 -4.69 -5.67
C ARG A 98 -12.36 -3.42 -5.83
N THR A 99 -13.62 -3.45 -5.42
CA THR A 99 -14.52 -2.29 -5.45
C THR A 99 -13.98 -1.15 -4.59
N LEU A 100 -13.36 -1.46 -3.45
CA LEU A 100 -12.72 -0.46 -2.60
C LEU A 100 -11.53 0.20 -3.31
N ALA A 101 -10.66 -0.59 -3.94
CA ALA A 101 -9.52 -0.07 -4.70
C ALA A 101 -9.99 0.82 -5.86
N GLU A 102 -10.99 0.40 -6.63
CA GLU A 102 -11.59 1.21 -7.70
C GLU A 102 -12.13 2.55 -7.17
N ARG A 103 -12.78 2.53 -6.01
CA ARG A 103 -13.31 3.75 -5.37
C ARG A 103 -12.21 4.69 -4.90
N VAL A 104 -11.07 4.16 -4.45
CA VAL A 104 -9.90 4.96 -4.04
C VAL A 104 -9.15 5.53 -5.26
N ARG A 105 -9.07 4.76 -6.36
CA ARG A 105 -8.37 5.15 -7.60
C ARG A 105 -9.05 6.26 -8.40
N GLY A 106 -10.28 6.65 -8.08
CA GLY A 106 -11.12 7.58 -8.85
C GLY A 106 -10.64 9.03 -8.91
N VAL A 107 -9.45 9.27 -9.47
CA VAL A 107 -8.86 10.59 -9.73
C VAL A 107 -8.97 10.93 -11.22
N GLU A 108 -9.44 12.14 -11.51
CA GLU A 108 -9.48 12.76 -12.84
C GLU A 108 -8.14 13.44 -13.14
N ILE A 109 -7.61 13.23 -14.36
CA ILE A 109 -6.31 13.76 -14.77
C ILE A 109 -6.50 15.13 -15.41
N THR A 110 -6.13 16.20 -14.71
CA THR A 110 -6.02 17.54 -15.31
C THR A 110 -4.62 17.72 -15.93
N ALA A 111 -4.59 18.11 -17.20
CA ALA A 111 -3.42 17.99 -18.07
C ALA A 111 -2.49 19.21 -18.00
N ASP A 112 -1.38 19.09 -17.26
CA ASP A 112 -0.16 19.91 -17.43
C ASP A 112 1.14 19.05 -17.40
N THR A 113 1.02 17.73 -17.21
CA THR A 113 2.12 16.75 -17.23
C THR A 113 2.41 16.21 -18.63
N ARG A 114 3.67 15.85 -18.91
CA ARG A 114 4.03 15.15 -20.15
C ARG A 114 3.44 13.73 -20.15
N VAL A 115 3.02 13.24 -21.32
CA VAL A 115 2.43 11.89 -21.49
C VAL A 115 3.36 10.77 -21.00
N ALA A 116 4.67 10.90 -21.21
CA ALA A 116 5.65 9.88 -20.82
C ALA A 116 5.81 9.76 -19.29
N ASP A 117 5.79 10.89 -18.58
CA ASP A 117 5.90 10.94 -17.13
C ASP A 117 4.62 10.39 -16.49
N PHE A 118 3.46 10.73 -17.07
CA PHE A 118 2.17 10.23 -16.63
C PHE A 118 2.08 8.69 -16.68
N LEU A 119 2.48 8.05 -17.79
CA LEU A 119 2.42 6.58 -17.91
C LEU A 119 3.32 5.88 -16.89
N THR A 120 4.50 6.43 -16.63
CA THR A 120 5.46 5.83 -15.68
C THR A 120 4.98 5.97 -14.23
N GLU A 121 4.41 7.12 -13.87
CA GLU A 121 3.90 7.38 -12.52
C GLU A 121 2.57 6.67 -12.25
N HIS A 122 1.74 6.48 -13.27
CA HIS A 122 0.42 5.84 -13.17
C HIS A 122 0.49 4.41 -12.62
N ASP A 123 1.33 3.56 -13.22
CA ASP A 123 1.50 2.17 -12.77
C ASP A 123 1.99 2.09 -11.31
N ARG A 124 2.90 3.00 -10.93
CA ARG A 124 3.42 3.08 -9.56
C ARG A 124 2.33 3.49 -8.57
N ILE A 125 1.53 4.51 -8.89
CA ILE A 125 0.44 4.97 -8.04
C ILE A 125 -0.60 3.87 -7.85
N TYR A 126 -0.94 3.13 -8.91
CA TYR A 126 -1.94 2.07 -8.82
C TYR A 126 -1.46 0.90 -7.98
N ALA A 127 -0.20 0.48 -8.16
CA ALA A 127 0.40 -0.54 -7.29
C ALA A 127 0.44 -0.12 -5.81
N LEU A 128 0.74 1.16 -5.53
CA LEU A 128 0.71 1.71 -4.17
C LEU A 128 -0.70 1.75 -3.59
N VAL A 129 -1.70 2.16 -4.36
CA VAL A 129 -3.10 2.17 -3.92
C VAL A 129 -3.58 0.76 -3.58
N ASP A 130 -3.26 -0.22 -4.41
CA ASP A 130 -3.69 -1.60 -4.20
C ASP A 130 -3.09 -2.20 -2.94
N THR A 131 -1.77 -2.02 -2.77
CA THR A 131 -1.07 -2.48 -1.58
C THR A 131 -1.56 -1.75 -0.32
N PHE A 132 -1.78 -0.43 -0.40
CA PHE A 132 -2.33 0.36 0.70
C PHE A 132 -3.73 -0.11 1.12
N VAL A 133 -4.64 -0.32 0.16
CA VAL A 133 -6.00 -0.80 0.44
C VAL A 133 -5.95 -2.16 1.14
N LEU A 134 -5.13 -3.10 0.67
CA LEU A 134 -5.00 -4.42 1.29
C LEU A 134 -4.45 -4.35 2.72
N VAL A 135 -3.55 -3.41 3.00
CA VAL A 135 -2.89 -3.28 4.31
C VAL A 135 -3.78 -2.55 5.32
N LYS A 136 -4.40 -1.43 4.93
CA LYS A 136 -5.09 -0.52 5.86
C LYS A 136 -6.59 -0.74 5.96
N SER A 137 -7.20 -1.47 5.04
CA SER A 137 -8.64 -1.71 5.12
C SER A 137 -8.99 -2.94 5.97
N ARG A 138 -10.16 -2.88 6.59
CA ARG A 138 -10.67 -3.90 7.51
C ARG A 138 -12.07 -4.31 7.14
N VAL A 139 -12.35 -5.60 7.27
CA VAL A 139 -13.69 -6.14 7.15
C VAL A 139 -14.53 -5.66 8.34
N ILE A 140 -15.67 -5.02 8.08
CA ILE A 140 -16.62 -4.60 9.12
C ILE A 140 -17.69 -5.67 9.33
N SER A 141 -18.18 -6.24 8.23
CA SER A 141 -19.33 -7.15 8.25
C SER A 141 -19.19 -8.17 7.14
N GLN A 142 -19.55 -9.40 7.45
CA GLN A 142 -19.65 -10.52 6.51
C GLN A 142 -20.89 -11.32 6.87
N GLY A 143 -21.68 -11.70 5.87
CA GLY A 143 -22.83 -12.54 6.11
C GLY A 143 -23.64 -12.85 4.86
N ILE A 144 -24.65 -13.68 5.06
CA ILE A 144 -25.61 -14.03 4.02
C ILE A 144 -26.71 -12.97 3.95
N ASN A 145 -27.02 -12.51 2.74
CA ASN A 145 -28.14 -11.63 2.47
C ASN A 145 -29.44 -12.44 2.41
N ARG A 146 -30.61 -11.80 2.58
CA ARG A 146 -31.93 -12.44 2.45
C ARG A 146 -32.15 -13.18 1.12
N LYS A 147 -31.42 -12.78 0.08
CA LYS A 147 -31.47 -13.38 -1.26
C LYS A 147 -30.56 -14.61 -1.43
N GLY A 148 -29.81 -15.00 -0.40
CA GLY A 148 -29.00 -16.23 -0.40
C GLY A 148 -27.56 -16.09 -0.93
N TYR A 149 -27.11 -14.88 -1.26
CA TYR A 149 -25.70 -14.60 -1.59
C TYR A 149 -24.95 -14.02 -0.38
N TYR A 150 -23.62 -14.14 -0.39
CA TYR A 150 -22.75 -13.55 0.63
C TYR A 150 -22.45 -12.09 0.31
N GLU A 151 -22.39 -11.27 1.34
CA GLU A 151 -22.08 -9.87 1.28
C GLU A 151 -20.97 -9.57 2.28
N THR A 152 -19.88 -8.96 1.80
CA THR A 152 -18.77 -8.50 2.61
C THR A 152 -18.66 -6.99 2.50
N THR A 153 -18.63 -6.31 3.64
CA THR A 153 -18.39 -4.86 3.70
C THR A 153 -17.01 -4.61 4.28
N VAL A 154 -16.18 -3.90 3.53
CA VAL A 154 -14.83 -3.48 3.93
C VAL A 154 -14.82 -1.97 4.12
N ALA A 155 -14.10 -1.50 5.13
CA ALA A 155 -13.80 -0.09 5.32
C ALA A 155 -12.31 0.19 5.29
N LEU A 156 -11.95 1.28 4.65
CA LEU A 156 -10.67 1.93 4.73
C LEU A 156 -10.82 3.20 5.58
N SER A 157 -9.99 3.34 6.62
CA SER A 157 -9.89 4.58 7.40
C SER A 157 -8.74 5.43 6.86
N LEU A 158 -9.01 6.69 6.57
CA LEU A 158 -8.02 7.67 6.14
C LEU A 158 -7.72 8.62 7.31
N ASP A 159 -6.48 8.59 7.77
CA ASP A 159 -5.99 9.43 8.85
C ASP A 159 -5.50 10.79 8.32
N THR A 160 -5.17 11.71 9.23
CA THR A 160 -4.66 13.05 8.88
C THR A 160 -3.37 13.00 8.05
N ASP A 161 -2.54 11.99 8.27
CA ASP A 161 -1.25 11.85 7.58
C ASP A 161 -1.44 11.61 6.08
N PHE A 162 -2.51 10.89 5.71
CA PHE A 162 -2.89 10.67 4.32
C PHE A 162 -3.22 11.96 3.56
N TYR A 163 -3.84 12.93 4.24
CA TYR A 163 -4.19 14.22 3.61
C TYR A 163 -3.00 15.16 3.45
N ARG A 164 -1.95 15.00 4.27
CA ARG A 164 -0.75 15.85 4.19
C ARG A 164 0.21 15.36 3.12
N ASP A 165 0.40 14.04 3.04
CA ASP A 165 1.24 13.40 2.04
C ASP A 165 0.68 12.01 1.71
N PRO A 166 -0.18 11.88 0.68
CA PRO A 166 -0.85 10.62 0.37
C PRO A 166 0.14 9.54 -0.08
N ILE A 167 1.18 9.91 -0.84
CA ILE A 167 2.17 8.96 -1.34
C ILE A 167 3.08 8.51 -0.20
N GLY A 168 3.56 9.44 0.63
CA GLY A 168 4.39 9.12 1.79
C GLY A 168 3.65 8.29 2.84
N ALA A 169 2.39 8.64 3.13
CA ALA A 169 1.54 7.86 4.05
C ALA A 169 1.36 6.42 3.55
N MET A 170 1.00 6.25 2.28
CA MET A 170 0.86 4.92 1.66
C MET A 170 2.15 4.09 1.77
N GLN A 171 3.29 4.69 1.41
CA GLN A 171 4.60 4.01 1.46
C GLN A 171 4.96 3.58 2.90
N SER A 172 4.76 4.47 3.88
CA SER A 172 5.08 4.19 5.29
C SER A 172 4.22 3.08 5.88
N ASP A 173 2.94 3.01 5.51
CA ASP A 173 2.02 1.98 5.97
C ASP A 173 2.33 0.61 5.35
N ILE A 174 2.77 0.59 4.09
CA ILE A 174 3.25 -0.62 3.42
C ILE A 174 4.54 -1.13 4.09
N GLU A 175 5.49 -0.24 4.39
CA GLU A 175 6.74 -0.61 5.07
C GLU A 175 6.50 -1.12 6.50
N ASN A 176 5.60 -0.46 7.24
CA ASN A 176 5.25 -0.84 8.61
C ASN A 176 4.36 -2.10 8.68
N SER A 177 3.62 -2.42 7.62
CA SER A 177 2.89 -3.69 7.51
C SER A 177 3.79 -4.84 7.06
N GLY A 178 4.83 -4.58 6.28
CA GLY A 178 5.88 -5.55 5.94
C GLY A 178 6.59 -6.11 7.18
N THR A 179 6.77 -5.30 8.22
CA THR A 179 7.31 -5.76 9.52
C THR A 179 6.25 -6.45 10.39
N ALA A 180 4.96 -6.25 10.13
CA ALA A 180 3.87 -6.96 10.79
C ALA A 180 3.61 -8.37 10.21
N TYR A 181 3.80 -8.56 8.89
CA TYR A 181 3.76 -9.87 8.24
C TYR A 181 5.11 -10.62 8.27
N HIS A 182 6.20 -9.93 8.63
CA HIS A 182 7.41 -10.50 9.20
C HIS A 182 7.47 -10.38 10.73
N LYS A 183 6.33 -10.46 11.43
CA LYS A 183 6.39 -10.95 12.81
C LYS A 183 6.93 -12.37 12.71
N ALA A 184 8.12 -12.59 13.29
CA ALA A 184 8.88 -13.84 13.23
C ALA A 184 7.94 -15.05 13.02
N ALA A 185 8.18 -15.80 11.93
CA ALA A 185 7.59 -17.12 11.79
C ALA A 185 7.64 -17.78 13.18
N PRO A 186 6.54 -18.37 13.68
CA PRO A 186 6.65 -19.16 14.89
C PRO A 186 7.82 -20.10 14.64
N LYS A 187 8.91 -19.91 15.39
CA LYS A 187 10.10 -20.76 15.28
C LYS A 187 9.54 -22.15 15.19
N ALA A 188 9.85 -22.87 14.11
CA ALA A 188 9.37 -24.22 13.92
C ALA A 188 9.74 -24.99 15.19
N GLU A 189 8.80 -25.11 16.12
CA GLU A 189 8.80 -26.14 17.12
C GLU A 189 8.62 -27.35 16.22
N GLN A 190 9.75 -27.99 15.91
CA GLN A 190 9.78 -29.28 15.25
C GLN A 190 8.67 -30.10 15.91
N PRO A 191 7.79 -30.75 15.14
CA PRO A 191 6.77 -31.59 15.76
C PRO A 191 7.53 -32.53 16.68
N ARG A 192 7.38 -32.33 18.00
CA ARG A 192 7.87 -33.30 18.96
C ARG A 192 7.23 -34.57 18.49
N THR A 193 8.05 -35.51 18.04
CA THR A 193 7.65 -36.86 17.71
C THR A 193 6.89 -37.37 18.93
N ALA A 194 5.58 -37.17 18.93
CA ALA A 194 4.69 -37.97 19.72
C ALA A 194 4.92 -39.36 19.14
N SER A 195 5.64 -40.18 19.90
CA SER A 195 5.67 -41.61 19.72
C SER A 195 4.22 -42.08 19.85
N VAL A 196 3.49 -42.02 18.73
CA VAL A 196 2.24 -42.73 18.57
C VAL A 196 2.63 -44.20 18.62
N THR A 197 2.58 -44.73 19.83
CA THR A 197 2.58 -46.16 20.08
C THR A 197 1.46 -46.70 19.22
N ALA A 198 1.82 -47.42 18.15
CA ALA A 198 0.90 -48.08 17.26
C ALA A 198 0.06 -49.08 18.08
N LYS A 199 -1.13 -48.65 18.49
CA LYS A 199 -2.19 -49.53 18.95
C LYS A 199 -3.42 -49.22 18.10
N HIS A 200 -3.51 -49.98 17.01
CA HIS A 200 -4.73 -50.67 16.63
C HIS A 200 -5.93 -49.76 16.30
N PHE A 201 -5.93 -49.20 15.10
CA PHE A 201 -7.16 -48.69 14.47
C PHE A 201 -7.76 -49.84 13.65
N ASP A 202 -8.71 -50.55 14.25
CA ASP A 202 -9.56 -51.52 13.55
C ASP A 202 -10.50 -50.77 12.60
N ILE A 203 -10.36 -51.03 11.30
CA ILE A 203 -11.33 -50.65 10.28
C ILE A 203 -12.37 -51.76 10.25
N GLY A 204 -13.44 -51.58 11.01
CA GLY A 204 -14.58 -52.49 10.96
C GLY A 204 -15.81 -51.87 11.60
N THR A 205 -16.96 -52.02 10.94
CA THR A 205 -18.32 -51.79 11.45
C THR A 205 -18.96 -50.43 11.13
N TYR A 206 -19.13 -50.13 9.83
CA TYR A 206 -20.21 -49.26 9.34
C TYR A 206 -21.01 -49.98 8.25
N ALA A 207 -21.65 -51.08 8.62
CA ALA A 207 -22.77 -51.65 7.89
C ALA A 207 -23.84 -51.98 8.94
N GLN A 208 -25.12 -51.81 8.58
CA GLN A 208 -26.33 -51.99 9.42
C GLN A 208 -26.92 -50.73 10.09
N LEU A 209 -27.32 -49.72 9.30
CA LEU A 209 -28.49 -48.88 9.62
C LEU A 209 -29.39 -48.66 8.38
N SER A 210 -29.60 -49.72 7.61
CA SER A 210 -30.62 -49.79 6.54
C SER A 210 -31.36 -51.11 6.66
N ASN A 211 -32.04 -51.34 7.79
CA ASN A 211 -33.25 -52.15 7.86
C ASN A 211 -33.88 -52.09 9.27
N ARG A 212 -34.79 -51.13 9.47
CA ARG A 212 -36.08 -51.32 10.14
C ARG A 212 -36.95 -50.08 9.98
#